data_AF-A0ABC9Z3G1-F1
#
_entry.id   AF-A0ABC9Z3G1-F1
#
_cell.length_a   1.000
_cell.length_b   1.000
_cell.length_c   1.000
_cell.angle_alpha   90.00
_cell.angle_beta   90.00
_cell.angle_gamma   90.00
#
_symmetry.space_group_name_H-M   'P 1'
#
loop_
_entity.id
_entity.type
_entity.pdbx_description
1 polymer ?
#
loop_
_entity_poly.entity_id
_entity_poly.type
_entity_poly.pdbx_seq_one_letter_code
_entity_poly.pdbx_strand_id
1 'polypeptide(L)' 'MFGPETDRPVHRLRVLIANLGADAVIVPGLEHFENGAVPGDLVARADVITVQPERTFARWLIPPDSPADMGSR' A
#
# COMPACT_ATOMS: atom_id res chain seq x y z
N MET A 1 13.99 -0.62 -0.69
CA MET A 1 13.08 -1.55 -1.37
C MET A 1 13.17 -2.89 -0.64
N PHE A 2 12.06 -3.56 -0.35
CA PHE A 2 12.04 -4.91 0.22
C PHE A 2 11.79 -5.90 -0.92
N GLY A 3 12.76 -6.76 -1.20
CA GLY A 3 12.75 -7.73 -2.30
C GLY A 3 13.41 -9.06 -1.87
N PRO A 4 13.47 -10.07 -2.76
CA PRO A 4 14.08 -11.38 -2.48
C PRO A 4 15.52 -11.31 -1.95
N GLU A 5 16.25 -10.26 -2.33
CA GLU A 5 17.62 -9.96 -1.91
C GLU A 5 17.71 -9.26 -0.55
N THR A 6 16.58 -8.90 0.05
CA THR A 6 16.56 -8.26 1.36
C THR A 6 16.75 -9.30 2.44
N ASP A 7 17.95 -9.32 3.01
CA ASP A 7 18.21 -10.12 4.20
C ASP A 7 17.33 -9.68 5.38
N ARG A 8 16.76 -10.67 6.09
CA ARG A 8 15.90 -10.51 7.27
C ARG A 8 14.88 -9.35 7.14
N PRO A 9 13.95 -9.42 6.17
CA PRO A 9 13.09 -8.28 5.80
C PRO A 9 12.19 -7.80 6.96
N VAL A 10 11.61 -8.72 7.73
CA VAL A 10 10.78 -8.36 8.90
C VAL A 10 11.59 -7.62 9.97
N HIS A 11 12.84 -8.03 10.21
CA HIS A 11 13.71 -7.35 11.16
C HIS A 11 14.02 -5.92 10.71
N ARG A 12 14.40 -5.75 9.44
CA ARG A 12 14.68 -4.43 8.86
C ARG A 12 13.45 -3.53 8.87
N LEU A 13 12.25 -4.07 8.60
CA LEU A 13 10.99 -3.32 8.70
C LEU A 13 10.77 -2.77 10.12
N ARG A 14 10.97 -3.60 11.15
CA ARG A 14 10.85 -3.17 12.55
C ARG A 14 11.82 -2.06 12.94
N VAL A 15 13.06 -2.15 12.46
CA VAL A 15 14.07 -1.10 12.69
C VAL A 15 13.64 0.22 12.03
N LEU A 16 13.08 0.17 10.82
CA LEU A 16 12.58 1.36 10.13
C LEU A 16 11.39 1.99 10.85
N ILE A 17 10.41 1.19 11.29
CA ILE A 17 9.26 1.67 12.07
C ILE A 17 9.73 2.39 13.33
N ALA A 18 10.67 1.79 14.08
CA ALA A 18 11.20 2.39 15.30
C ALA A 18 11.95 3.70 15.03
N ASN A 19 12.79 3.72 13.99
CA ASN A 19 13.60 4.91 13.66
C ASN A 19 12.76 6.07 13.11
N LEU A 20 11.68 5.76 12.40
CA LEU A 20 10.79 6.77 11.82
C LEU A 20 9.67 7.18 12.80
N GLY A 21 9.47 6.45 13.90
CA GLY A 21 8.32 6.64 14.78
C GLY A 21 7.01 6.43 14.03
N ALA A 22 6.97 5.47 13.12
CA ALA A 22 5.81 5.26 12.26
C ALA A 22 4.67 4.58 13.03
N ASP A 23 3.50 5.20 13.05
CA ASP A 23 2.30 4.63 13.68
C ASP A 23 1.66 3.53 12.82
N ALA A 24 1.93 3.50 11.51
CA ALA A 24 1.37 2.52 10.57
C ALA A 24 2.31 2.19 9.40
N VAL A 25 2.16 0.98 8.86
CA VAL A 25 2.81 0.50 7.64
C VAL A 25 1.78 -0.04 6.66
N ILE A 26 1.90 0.40 5.41
CA ILE A 26 1.09 -0.08 4.29
C ILE A 26 1.86 -1.19 3.57
N VAL A 27 1.24 -2.37 3.43
CA VAL A 27 1.80 -3.52 2.72
C VAL A 27 0.88 -3.95 1.57
N PRO A 28 1.40 -4.52 0.47
CA PRO A 28 0.55 -4.96 -0.63
C PRO A 28 -0.49 -6.01 -0.19
N GLY A 29 -0.06 -6.97 0.62
CA GLY A 29 -0.88 -8.07 1.12
C GLY A 29 -0.14 -8.87 2.19
N LEU A 30 -0.80 -9.88 2.77
CA LEU A 30 -0.23 -10.68 3.85
C LEU A 30 0.75 -11.75 3.37
N GLU A 31 0.71 -12.11 2.08
CA GLU A 31 1.60 -13.07 1.43
C GLU A 31 3.09 -12.70 1.51
N HIS A 32 3.40 -11.46 1.86
CA HIS A 32 4.76 -10.99 2.11
C HIS A 32 5.30 -11.36 3.50
N PHE A 33 4.45 -11.87 4.39
CA PHE A 33 4.85 -12.40 5.69
C PHE A 33 4.89 -13.92 5.70
N GLU A 34 5.69 -14.49 6.60
CA GLU A 34 5.75 -15.93 6.77
C GLU A 34 4.36 -16.49 7.10
N ASN A 35 3.96 -17.54 6.38
CA ASN A 35 2.65 -18.19 6.49
C ASN A 35 1.44 -17.27 6.24
N GLY A 36 1.63 -16.10 5.62
CA GLY A 36 0.55 -15.15 5.40
C GLY A 36 0.04 -14.49 6.69
N ALA A 37 0.84 -14.49 7.76
CA ALA A 37 0.44 -13.99 9.07
C ALA A 37 1.30 -12.80 9.50
N VAL A 38 0.66 -11.73 9.98
CA VAL A 38 1.40 -10.57 10.50
C VAL A 38 2.14 -10.95 11.78
N PRO A 39 3.46 -10.69 11.88
CA PRO A 39 4.20 -10.92 13.11
C PRO A 39 3.64 -10.09 14.27
N GLY A 40 3.38 -10.72 15.42
CA GLY A 40 2.77 -10.03 16.56
C GLY A 40 3.63 -8.88 17.12
N ASP A 41 4.95 -8.99 16.97
CA ASP A 41 5.90 -7.96 17.38
C ASP A 41 5.95 -6.73 16.44
N LEU A 42 5.35 -6.84 15.25
CA LEU A 42 5.10 -5.74 14.32
C LEU A 42 3.85 -4.98 14.74
N VAL A 43 2.75 -5.70 15.00
CA VAL A 43 1.47 -5.13 15.47
C VAL A 43 1.62 -4.43 16.82
N ALA A 44 2.53 -4.90 17.68
CA ALA A 44 2.84 -4.24 18.95
C ALA A 44 3.49 -2.85 18.79
N ARG A 45 3.89 -2.46 17.57
CA ARG A 45 4.64 -1.22 17.29
C ARG A 45 3.96 -0.30 16.29
N ALA A 46 3.25 -0.85 15.31
CA ALA A 46 2.57 -0.09 14.27
C ALA A 46 1.39 -0.90 13.72
N ASP A 47 0.38 -0.17 13.24
CA ASP A 47 -0.72 -0.77 12.48
C ASP A 47 -0.21 -1.33 11.14
N VAL A 48 -0.70 -2.50 10.74
CA VAL A 48 -0.38 -3.10 9.44
C VAL A 48 -1.62 -3.04 8.56
N ILE A 49 -1.56 -2.22 7.53
CA ILE A 49 -2.68 -1.93 6.62
C ILE A 49 -2.39 -2.63 5.30
N THR A 50 -3.24 -3.58 4.91
CA THR A 50 -3.11 -4.27 3.61
C THR A 50 -3.83 -3.47 2.52
N VAL A 51 -3.19 -3.38 1.35
CA VAL A 51 -3.83 -2.81 0.15
C VAL A 51 -4.81 -3.81 -0.47
N GLN A 52 -4.61 -5.11 -0.28
CA GLN A 52 -5.52 -6.14 -0.75
C GLN A 52 -6.82 -6.25 0.09
N PRO A 53 -7.98 -6.52 -0.57
CA PRO A 53 -8.10 -6.79 -2.00
C PRO A 53 -7.86 -5.54 -2.84
N GLU A 54 -7.08 -5.69 -3.92
CA GLU A 54 -6.80 -4.61 -4.86
C GLU A 54 -8.11 -4.14 -5.50
N ARG A 55 -8.66 -3.01 -5.02
CA ARG A 55 -9.67 -2.26 -5.77
C ARG A 55 -9.00 -1.05 -6.38
N THR A 56 -8.55 -1.23 -7.63
CA THR A 56 -8.20 -0.10 -8.50
C THR A 56 -9.49 0.53 -9.00
N PHE A 57 -9.83 1.72 -8.52
CA PHE A 57 -10.88 2.54 -9.10
C PHE A 57 -10.25 3.41 -10.19
N ALA A 58 -10.72 3.26 -11.44
CA ALA A 58 -10.29 4.14 -12.51
C ALA A 58 -10.62 5.59 -12.16
N ARG A 59 -9.66 6.51 -12.36
CA ARG A 59 -9.97 7.94 -12.48
C ARG A 59 -10.89 8.08 -13.70
N TRP A 60 -12.08 8.64 -13.51
CA TRP A 60 -13.01 8.99 -14.58
C TRP A 60 -12.24 9.80 -15.64
N LEU A 61 -12.02 9.21 -16.81
CA LEU A 61 -11.66 9.94 -18.01
C LEU A 61 -12.99 10.48 -18.56
N ILE A 62 -13.15 11.81 -18.59
CA ILE A 62 -14.27 12.67 -19.10
C ILE A 62 -15.17 13.28 -17.98
N PRO A 63 -15.52 14.61 -17.94
CA PRO A 63 -14.89 15.88 -18.41
C PRO A 63 -15.15 17.14 -17.49
N PRO A 64 -14.66 18.36 -17.82
CA PRO A 64 -15.56 19.53 -17.74
C PRO A 64 -15.68 20.43 -18.98
N ASP A 65 -14.94 20.19 -20.07
CA ASP A 65 -15.09 20.95 -21.33
C ASP A 65 -15.22 20.04 -22.54
N SER A 66 -16.23 19.17 -22.56
CA SER A 66 -16.71 18.68 -23.86
C SER A 66 -17.54 19.84 -24.41
N PRO A 67 -17.11 20.57 -25.46
CA PRO A 67 -17.88 21.68 -25.97
C PRO A 67 -19.26 21.15 -26.31
N ALA A 68 -20.25 21.62 -25.54
CA ALA A 68 -21.63 21.47 -25.88
C ALA A 68 -21.78 21.97 -27.31
N ASP A 69 -22.42 21.15 -28.14
CA ASP A 69 -23.18 21.64 -29.27
C ASP A 69 -22.37 22.43 -30.32
N MET A 70 -21.85 21.72 -31.32
CA MET A 70 -21.66 22.30 -32.66
C MET A 70 -22.76 21.78 -33.59
N GLY A 71 -24.02 21.90 -33.17
CA GLY A 71 -25.14 22.01 -34.07
C GLY A 71 -25.19 23.42 -34.65
N SER A 72 -24.56 23.63 -35.82
CA SER A 72 -25.02 24.57 -36.87
C SER A 72 -23.94 24.77 -37.92
N ARG A 73 -24.04 24.04 -39.03
CA ARG A 73 -24.39 24.57 -40.35
C ARG A 73 -24.29 23.49 -41.41
#